data_AF-A0A8C9CSA4-F1
#
_entry.id   AF-A0A8C9CSA4-F1
#
_cell.length_a   1.000
_cell.length_b   1.000
_cell.length_c   1.000
_cell.angle_alpha   90.00
_cell.angle_beta   90.00
_cell.angle_gamma   90.00
#
_symmetry.space_group_name_H-M   'P 1'
#
loop_
_entity.id
_entity.type
_entity.pdbx_description
1 polymer ?
#
loop_
_entity_poly.entity_id
_entity_poly.type
_entity_poly.pdbx_seq_one_letter_code
_entity_poly.pdbx_strand_id
1 'polypeptide(L)'
;MLLIGHAWAPGPASHHRRLADCSPWPSHFRGPARYKRSRLGANRFHCARRFPGSVSCFNSVWTEQTQGRPFFQPPTTLQPSESATHLSTLQLSESATQLSSVTGTSQHHFLSRTPYYRSTMSSQIRQNYSTEVEAAVNRLVNMHLRASYTYLSLGFYFDRDDVALEGVRHFFRELAEEKHESAKRLLKMQNQRGGRALFQDVQKPSQDEWGKTQDAMEAAIKMEKNLNQALLDLHALACARADPHLCDFLESHFLDEEVKLIKKMGDHLTNLRRLAGPQAGLGEYLFERLTLKHD
;
A
#
# COMPACT_ATOMS: atom_id res chain seq x y z
N MET A 1 -40.00 -48.26 -33.50
CA MET A 1 -39.66 -47.31 -34.58
C MET A 1 -40.96 -46.97 -35.28
N LEU A 2 -41.55 -45.80 -35.04
CA LEU A 2 -42.63 -45.18 -35.82
C LEU A 2 -43.21 -44.00 -35.01
N LEU A 3 -42.88 -42.77 -35.39
CA LEU A 3 -43.77 -41.61 -35.21
C LEU A 3 -43.51 -40.64 -36.39
N ILE A 4 -44.47 -40.64 -37.31
CA ILE A 4 -44.79 -39.59 -38.30
C ILE A 4 -46.28 -39.35 -37.99
N GLY A 5 -46.82 -38.17 -37.68
CA GLY A 5 -46.48 -36.81 -38.06
C GLY A 5 -47.71 -36.24 -38.76
N HIS A 6 -48.45 -35.30 -38.16
CA HIS A 6 -49.38 -34.43 -38.88
C HIS A 6 -49.56 -33.11 -38.13
N ALA A 7 -49.35 -32.02 -38.87
CA ALA A 7 -49.53 -30.64 -38.49
C ALA A 7 -50.89 -30.12 -38.99
N TRP A 8 -51.52 -29.20 -38.26
CA TRP A 8 -52.27 -28.07 -38.84
C TRP A 8 -52.62 -27.01 -37.79
N ALA A 9 -52.65 -25.74 -38.23
CA ALA A 9 -52.73 -24.51 -37.43
C ALA A 9 -54.14 -23.83 -37.54
N PRO A 10 -54.31 -22.49 -37.45
CA PRO A 10 -54.72 -21.73 -36.25
C PRO A 10 -56.04 -20.90 -36.42
N GLY A 11 -56.52 -20.21 -35.36
CA GLY A 11 -57.64 -19.24 -35.43
C GLY A 11 -58.08 -18.61 -34.08
N PRO A 12 -58.85 -17.50 -34.03
CA PRO A 12 -58.37 -16.22 -33.47
C PRO A 12 -59.23 -15.48 -32.40
N ALA A 13 -58.60 -14.46 -31.81
CA ALA A 13 -59.05 -13.09 -31.44
C ALA A 13 -60.19 -12.76 -30.40
N SER A 14 -59.75 -12.01 -29.37
CA SER A 14 -60.26 -10.71 -28.83
C SER A 14 -61.65 -10.58 -28.14
N HIS A 15 -61.66 -9.98 -26.93
CA HIS A 15 -62.45 -8.76 -26.62
C HIS A 15 -62.07 -8.06 -25.29
N HIS A 16 -62.13 -6.72 -25.33
CA HIS A 16 -61.82 -5.67 -24.34
C HIS A 16 -62.93 -5.34 -23.31
N ARG A 17 -62.54 -4.84 -22.10
CA ARG A 17 -62.95 -3.57 -21.39
C ARG A 17 -62.44 -3.63 -19.93
N ARG A 18 -61.57 -2.78 -19.37
CA ARG A 18 -61.55 -1.32 -19.04
C ARG A 18 -62.57 -0.83 -17.99
N LEU A 19 -62.08 -0.37 -16.82
CA LEU A 19 -62.16 1.01 -16.22
C LEU A 19 -61.68 0.95 -14.73
N ALA A 20 -60.64 1.70 -14.34
CA ALA A 20 -60.65 2.99 -13.58
C ALA A 20 -61.01 2.79 -12.08
N ASP A 21 -60.50 3.47 -11.04
CA ASP A 21 -59.64 4.63 -10.80
C ASP A 21 -59.30 4.58 -9.29
N CYS A 22 -58.14 5.11 -8.85
CA CYS A 22 -57.99 5.70 -7.51
C CYS A 22 -56.61 6.39 -7.33
N SER A 23 -56.64 7.69 -7.12
CA SER A 23 -55.64 8.59 -6.50
C SER A 23 -56.48 9.63 -5.71
N PRO A 24 -56.06 10.31 -4.60
CA PRO A 24 -54.74 10.92 -4.36
C PRO A 24 -54.23 11.00 -2.87
N TRP A 25 -53.02 11.60 -2.70
CA TRP A 25 -52.20 12.11 -1.57
C TRP A 25 -52.91 12.69 -0.30
N PRO A 26 -52.27 13.02 0.89
CA PRO A 26 -50.92 13.62 1.07
C PRO A 26 -50.09 13.48 2.41
N SER A 27 -48.82 13.91 2.33
CA SER A 27 -48.03 14.77 3.27
C SER A 27 -47.38 14.29 4.60
N HIS A 28 -46.17 14.85 4.85
CA HIS A 28 -45.33 14.91 6.07
C HIS A 28 -44.35 13.73 6.27
N PHE A 29 -43.04 13.86 6.03
CA PHE A 29 -42.07 14.58 6.88
C PHE A 29 -40.92 15.18 6.06
N ARG A 30 -40.73 16.50 6.20
CA ARG A 30 -39.54 17.25 5.77
C ARG A 30 -38.57 17.30 6.96
N GLY A 31 -37.32 16.86 6.78
CA GLY A 31 -36.25 17.11 7.74
C GLY A 31 -35.68 18.54 7.60
N PRO A 32 -35.31 19.21 8.71
CA PRO A 32 -34.49 20.44 8.70
C PRO A 32 -32.99 20.02 8.69
N ALA A 33 -31.99 20.81 8.33
CA ALA A 33 -31.85 22.24 8.12
C ALA A 33 -30.72 22.51 7.12
N ARG A 34 -30.89 23.55 6.30
CA ARG A 34 -29.79 24.23 5.61
C ARG A 34 -28.97 24.99 6.65
N TYR A 35 -27.66 24.74 6.71
CA TYR A 35 -26.74 25.71 7.30
C TYR A 35 -26.10 26.52 6.18
N LYS A 36 -26.53 27.78 6.06
CA LYS A 36 -25.79 28.81 5.31
C LYS A 36 -24.50 29.08 6.07
N ARG A 37 -23.34 29.00 5.41
CA ARG A 37 -22.14 29.71 5.88
C ARG A 37 -21.62 30.63 4.78
N SER A 38 -21.73 31.90 5.10
CA SER A 38 -21.27 33.08 4.41
C SER A 38 -19.74 33.07 4.23
N ARG A 39 -19.30 33.62 3.09
CA ARG A 39 -17.93 34.12 2.88
C ARG A 39 -17.61 35.17 3.94
N LEU A 40 -16.41 35.09 4.51
CA LEU A 40 -15.45 36.18 4.74
C LEU A 40 -14.23 35.60 5.49
N GLY A 41 -13.02 36.01 5.08
CA GLY A 41 -11.82 35.88 5.91
C GLY A 41 -10.67 35.12 5.27
N ALA A 42 -9.80 35.86 4.58
CA ALA A 42 -8.45 35.42 4.26
C ALA A 42 -7.64 35.15 5.54
N ASN A 43 -6.92 34.03 5.60
CA ASN A 43 -5.79 33.78 6.52
C ASN A 43 -4.73 33.06 5.68
N ARG A 44 -3.74 33.76 5.13
CA ARG A 44 -2.53 34.29 5.79
C ARG A 44 -1.78 33.19 6.54
N PHE A 45 -0.80 32.62 5.85
CA PHE A 45 0.23 31.73 6.37
C PHE A 45 0.90 32.34 7.62
N HIS A 46 0.91 31.60 8.73
CA HIS A 46 1.91 31.77 9.78
C HIS A 46 2.21 30.43 10.46
N CYS A 47 3.27 29.77 9.99
CA CYS A 47 4.03 28.83 10.80
C CYS A 47 4.96 29.66 11.70
N ALA A 48 4.56 29.92 12.94
CA ALA A 48 5.43 30.39 14.01
C ALA A 48 4.70 30.35 15.36
N ARG A 49 4.98 29.34 16.18
CA ARG A 49 5.04 29.52 17.64
C ARG A 49 6.22 28.76 18.21
N ARG A 50 7.30 29.52 18.38
CA ARG A 50 8.36 29.29 19.35
C ARG A 50 7.76 29.64 20.73
N PHE A 51 7.81 28.72 21.69
CA PHE A 51 7.67 29.07 23.10
C PHE A 51 8.95 28.68 23.84
N PRO A 52 9.52 29.58 24.67
CA PRO A 52 10.59 29.26 25.59
C PRO A 52 9.99 28.75 26.91
N GLY A 53 10.65 27.80 27.57
CA GLY A 53 10.22 27.35 28.89
C GLY A 53 10.89 26.05 29.30
N SER A 54 11.96 26.18 30.07
CA SER A 54 12.66 25.12 30.79
C SER A 54 11.70 24.28 31.65
N VAL A 55 11.72 22.96 31.48
CA VAL A 55 11.37 22.02 32.55
C VAL A 55 12.35 20.85 32.54
N SER A 56 13.10 20.80 33.64
CA SER A 56 13.84 19.70 34.25
C SER A 56 13.75 18.32 33.59
N CYS A 57 14.91 17.78 33.20
CA CYS A 57 15.12 16.36 32.94
C CYS A 57 14.82 15.55 34.21
N PHE A 58 13.72 14.80 34.21
CA PHE A 58 13.52 13.73 35.18
C PHE A 58 14.13 12.45 34.63
N ASN A 59 15.24 12.03 35.25
CA ASN A 59 15.71 10.66 35.23
C ASN A 59 14.61 9.76 35.82
N SER A 60 14.27 8.69 35.12
CA SER A 60 13.59 7.54 35.73
C SER A 60 14.33 6.30 35.31
N VAL A 61 15.23 5.92 36.22
CA VAL A 61 15.90 4.65 36.37
C VAL A 61 14.86 3.54 36.31
N TRP A 62 14.99 2.63 35.35
CA TRP A 62 14.38 1.31 35.43
C TRP A 62 15.30 0.43 36.28
N THR A 63 14.84 0.03 37.46
CA THR A 63 15.50 -0.94 38.33
C THR A 63 15.29 -2.35 37.78
N GLU A 64 16.39 -3.00 37.40
CA GLU A 64 16.47 -4.45 37.26
C GLU A 64 16.32 -5.13 38.63
N GLN A 65 15.58 -6.24 38.67
CA GLN A 65 15.60 -7.17 39.79
C GLN A 65 15.79 -8.59 39.23
N THR A 66 17.04 -9.02 39.14
CA THR A 66 17.44 -10.41 38.90
C THR A 66 18.15 -10.95 40.13
N GLN A 67 17.65 -12.07 40.68
CA GLN A 67 18.43 -12.93 41.57
C GLN A 67 18.30 -14.38 41.10
N GLY A 68 19.44 -15.09 40.98
CA GLY A 68 19.51 -16.55 40.88
C GLY A 68 20.39 -17.11 39.74
N ARG A 69 21.72 -17.12 39.94
CA ARG A 69 22.75 -17.89 39.19
C ARG A 69 22.93 -19.29 39.83
N PRO A 70 23.51 -20.34 39.19
CA PRO A 70 24.94 -20.42 38.80
C PRO A 70 25.22 -21.03 37.41
N PHE A 71 26.13 -20.48 36.59
CA PHE A 71 27.60 -20.64 36.61
C PHE A 71 28.07 -21.99 36.05
N PHE A 72 28.53 -22.02 34.79
CA PHE A 72 29.64 -22.85 34.29
C PHE A 72 30.15 -22.29 32.94
N GLN A 73 31.46 -22.08 32.82
CA GLN A 73 32.25 -21.95 31.58
C GLN A 73 33.61 -22.66 31.82
N PRO A 74 34.49 -22.79 30.81
CA PRO A 74 34.65 -23.91 29.88
C PRO A 74 35.99 -24.66 30.15
N PRO A 75 36.44 -25.60 29.28
CA PRO A 75 37.68 -25.28 28.56
C PRO A 75 37.88 -25.89 27.15
N THR A 76 38.59 -25.10 26.33
CA THR A 76 39.79 -25.42 25.51
C THR A 76 39.76 -26.44 24.34
N THR A 77 39.95 -25.88 23.14
CA THR A 77 40.90 -26.22 22.05
C THR A 77 41.47 -27.65 21.95
N LEU A 78 41.27 -28.31 20.81
CA LEU A 78 42.25 -29.08 20.01
C LEU A 78 41.62 -29.53 18.67
N GLN A 79 42.29 -29.21 17.56
CA GLN A 79 42.10 -29.73 16.18
C GLN A 79 43.09 -30.91 15.94
N PRO A 80 43.14 -31.58 14.76
CA PRO A 80 42.09 -31.91 13.77
C PRO A 80 42.17 -33.40 13.30
N SER A 81 41.18 -33.89 12.54
CA SER A 81 41.42 -34.90 11.51
C SER A 81 40.41 -34.79 10.36
N GLU A 82 40.91 -35.10 9.17
CA GLU A 82 40.43 -34.77 7.84
C GLU A 82 39.26 -35.66 7.36
N SER A 83 38.38 -35.11 6.53
CA SER A 83 37.96 -35.80 5.29
C SER A 83 37.23 -34.85 4.34
N ALA A 84 37.68 -34.90 3.08
CA ALA A 84 37.34 -34.08 1.93
C ALA A 84 35.86 -34.10 1.50
N THR A 85 35.43 -32.99 0.86
CA THR A 85 34.72 -33.01 -0.43
C THR A 85 34.71 -31.62 -1.10
N HIS A 86 35.17 -31.62 -2.35
CA HIS A 86 35.18 -30.62 -3.42
C HIS A 86 34.03 -29.58 -3.49
N LEU A 87 34.36 -28.31 -3.82
CA LEU A 87 34.05 -27.66 -5.13
C LEU A 87 34.45 -26.16 -5.19
N SER A 88 35.45 -25.90 -6.04
CA SER A 88 35.63 -24.77 -6.98
C SER A 88 35.62 -23.31 -6.48
N THR A 89 36.82 -22.72 -6.37
CA THR A 89 37.07 -21.28 -6.54
C THR A 89 37.89 -21.07 -7.81
N LEU A 90 37.36 -20.31 -8.76
CA LEU A 90 38.05 -19.91 -9.99
C LEU A 90 39.03 -18.78 -9.65
N GLN A 91 40.33 -19.06 -9.72
CA GLN A 91 41.39 -18.04 -9.77
C GLN A 91 41.79 -17.77 -11.22
N LEU A 92 41.81 -16.48 -11.54
CA LEU A 92 42.35 -15.87 -12.75
C LEU A 92 43.84 -16.21 -12.90
N SER A 93 44.23 -16.66 -14.10
CA SER A 93 45.63 -16.75 -14.52
C SER A 93 45.94 -15.59 -15.46
N GLU A 94 46.96 -14.83 -15.09
CA GLU A 94 47.65 -13.88 -15.96
C GLU A 94 48.53 -14.66 -16.94
N SER A 95 48.56 -14.22 -18.19
CA SER A 95 49.55 -14.67 -19.17
C SER A 95 49.93 -13.50 -20.05
N ALA A 96 51.11 -12.96 -19.78
CA ALA A 96 51.80 -11.99 -20.61
C ALA A 96 52.23 -12.65 -21.93
N THR A 97 51.94 -12.02 -23.07
CA THR A 97 52.59 -12.34 -24.35
C THR A 97 52.99 -11.04 -25.05
N GLN A 98 54.17 -11.10 -25.66
CA GLN A 98 55.04 -9.98 -26.02
C GLN A 98 54.61 -9.12 -27.20
N LEU A 99 55.11 -7.88 -27.17
CA LEU A 99 55.16 -6.90 -28.26
C LEU A 99 55.82 -7.45 -29.53
N SER A 100 55.25 -7.07 -30.67
CA SER A 100 56.01 -6.84 -31.90
C SER A 100 55.64 -5.47 -32.48
N SER A 101 56.68 -4.81 -32.96
CA SER A 101 56.76 -3.43 -33.44
C SER A 101 56.13 -3.25 -34.82
N VAL A 102 55.27 -2.24 -34.98
CA VAL A 102 55.06 -1.58 -36.28
C VAL A 102 54.89 -0.08 -36.06
N THR A 103 55.85 0.66 -36.60
CA THR A 103 55.82 2.12 -36.78
C THR A 103 54.79 2.50 -37.84
N GLY A 104 53.84 3.37 -37.48
CA GLY A 104 52.86 3.91 -38.42
C GLY A 104 52.27 5.21 -37.88
N THR A 105 52.83 6.33 -38.31
CA THR A 105 52.35 7.69 -38.06
C THR A 105 50.97 7.90 -38.69
N SER A 106 49.95 8.19 -37.87
CA SER A 106 48.77 8.92 -38.34
C SER A 106 48.13 9.66 -37.17
N GLN A 107 48.08 10.98 -37.30
CA GLN A 107 47.47 11.89 -36.35
C GLN A 107 45.95 11.70 -36.37
N HIS A 108 45.42 11.00 -35.38
CA HIS A 108 44.01 11.13 -35.01
C HIS A 108 43.93 12.06 -33.81
N HIS A 109 43.34 13.23 -34.03
CA HIS A 109 42.87 14.12 -32.97
C HIS A 109 41.98 13.34 -32.01
N PHE A 110 42.57 12.91 -30.90
CA PHE A 110 41.86 12.42 -29.72
C PHE A 110 41.17 13.62 -29.09
N LEU A 111 39.98 13.95 -29.59
CA LEU A 111 39.08 14.85 -28.88
C LEU A 111 38.62 14.08 -27.63
N SER A 112 39.32 14.33 -26.53
CA SER A 112 38.89 14.04 -25.18
C SER A 112 37.48 14.57 -25.01
N ARG A 113 36.48 13.70 -25.19
CA ARG A 113 35.11 13.95 -24.78
C ARG A 113 35.13 14.00 -23.26
N THR A 114 35.36 15.18 -22.72
CA THR A 114 34.97 15.47 -21.34
C THR A 114 33.49 15.14 -21.23
N PRO A 115 33.05 14.35 -20.23
CA PRO A 115 31.64 14.21 -19.98
C PRO A 115 31.18 15.60 -19.60
N TYR A 116 30.46 16.27 -20.50
CA TYR A 116 29.68 17.44 -20.16
C TYR A 116 28.89 17.06 -18.92
N TYR A 117 29.21 17.69 -17.79
CA TYR A 117 28.36 17.69 -16.62
C TYR A 117 27.04 18.28 -17.11
N ARG A 118 26.10 17.39 -17.48
CA ARG A 118 24.74 17.78 -17.80
C ARG A 118 24.18 18.24 -16.47
N SER A 119 24.33 19.53 -16.18
CA SER A 119 23.54 20.21 -15.17
C SER A 119 22.11 19.78 -15.40
N THR A 120 21.59 18.93 -14.51
CA THR A 120 20.17 18.60 -14.48
C THR A 120 19.45 19.91 -14.23
N MET A 121 19.05 20.58 -15.31
CA MET A 121 18.23 21.77 -15.25
C MET A 121 17.01 21.40 -14.42
N SER A 122 16.87 22.08 -13.28
CA SER A 122 15.69 21.93 -12.43
C SER A 122 14.45 22.16 -13.30
N SER A 123 13.40 21.36 -13.07
CA SER A 123 12.15 21.50 -13.81
C SER A 123 11.63 22.94 -13.71
N GLN A 124 11.12 23.50 -14.81
CA GLN A 124 10.67 24.91 -14.87
C GLN A 124 9.58 25.26 -13.85
N ILE A 125 8.80 24.26 -13.41
CA ILE A 125 7.70 24.42 -12.45
C ILE A 125 8.12 24.09 -11.00
N ARG A 126 9.36 23.66 -10.77
CA ARG A 126 9.80 23.20 -9.45
C ARG A 126 10.02 24.39 -8.53
N GLN A 127 9.23 24.47 -7.46
CA GLN A 127 9.36 25.48 -6.42
C GLN A 127 9.14 24.86 -5.04
N ASN A 128 10.08 25.14 -4.12
CA ASN A 128 10.04 24.66 -2.73
C ASN A 128 9.79 23.15 -2.60
N TYR A 129 10.44 22.35 -3.48
CA TYR A 129 10.26 20.89 -3.52
C TYR A 129 11.62 20.22 -3.41
N SER A 130 11.96 19.76 -2.21
CA SER A 130 13.27 19.15 -1.91
C SER A 130 13.48 17.84 -2.68
N THR A 131 14.72 17.55 -3.07
CA THR A 131 15.09 16.26 -3.70
C THR A 131 14.90 15.08 -2.75
N GLU A 132 15.06 15.30 -1.44
CA GLU A 132 14.78 14.27 -0.43
C GLU A 132 13.29 13.93 -0.34
N VAL A 133 12.45 14.96 -0.43
CA VAL A 133 10.99 14.80 -0.46
C VAL A 133 10.56 14.07 -1.74
N GLU A 134 11.09 14.49 -2.89
CA GLU A 134 10.84 13.82 -4.16
C GLU A 134 11.21 12.33 -4.12
N ALA A 135 12.37 11.99 -3.56
CA ALA A 135 12.80 10.61 -3.38
C ALA A 135 11.90 9.85 -2.40
N ALA A 136 11.47 10.47 -1.31
CA ALA A 136 10.55 9.88 -0.35
C ALA A 136 9.17 9.60 -0.96
N VAL A 137 8.65 10.51 -1.80
CA VAL A 137 7.41 10.29 -2.57
C VAL A 137 7.57 9.11 -3.52
N ASN A 138 8.70 8.97 -4.23
CA ASN A 138 8.96 7.81 -5.10
C ASN A 138 8.96 6.49 -4.31
N ARG A 139 9.56 6.47 -3.10
CA ARG A 139 9.50 5.30 -2.22
C ARG A 139 8.07 4.97 -1.80
N LEU A 140 7.31 5.99 -1.39
CA LEU A 140 5.92 5.80 -0.96
C LEU A 140 5.02 5.31 -2.10
N VAL A 141 5.23 5.78 -3.34
CA VAL A 141 4.56 5.24 -4.54
C VAL A 141 4.80 3.74 -4.66
N ASN A 142 6.05 3.27 -4.56
CA ASN A 142 6.35 1.84 -4.64
C ASN A 142 5.72 1.06 -3.48
N MET A 143 5.64 1.63 -2.27
CA MET A 143 4.95 1.01 -1.14
C MET A 143 3.45 0.84 -1.39
N HIS A 144 2.75 1.85 -1.95
CA HIS A 144 1.34 1.72 -2.32
C HIS A 144 1.12 0.71 -3.45
N LEU A 145 2.02 0.65 -4.44
CA LEU A 145 1.96 -0.38 -5.50
C LEU A 145 2.14 -1.79 -4.93
N ARG A 146 3.06 -1.98 -3.99
CA ARG A 146 3.25 -3.26 -3.30
C ARG A 146 2.03 -3.64 -2.45
N ALA A 147 1.42 -2.68 -1.76
CA ALA A 147 0.21 -2.91 -0.99
C ALA A 147 -0.97 -3.30 -1.89
N SER A 148 -1.14 -2.61 -3.02
CA SER A 148 -2.11 -2.96 -4.06
C SER A 148 -1.91 -4.39 -4.56
N TYR A 149 -0.65 -4.78 -4.87
CA TYR A 149 -0.36 -6.15 -5.32
C TYR A 149 -0.62 -7.21 -4.24
N THR A 150 -0.33 -6.87 -2.97
CA THR A 150 -0.63 -7.74 -1.83
C THR A 150 -2.12 -7.95 -1.65
N TYR A 151 -2.91 -6.88 -1.74
CA TYR A 151 -4.37 -6.97 -1.67
C TYR A 151 -4.98 -7.71 -2.87
N LEU A 152 -4.38 -7.60 -4.05
CA LEU A 152 -4.77 -8.39 -5.20
C LEU A 152 -4.57 -9.89 -4.95
N SER A 153 -3.43 -10.28 -4.37
CA SER A 153 -3.15 -11.67 -3.97
C SER A 153 -4.15 -12.18 -2.93
N LEU A 154 -4.45 -11.37 -1.91
CA LEU A 154 -5.49 -11.68 -0.92
C LEU A 154 -6.86 -11.89 -1.57
N GLY A 155 -7.27 -10.97 -2.44
CA GLY A 155 -8.54 -11.04 -3.16
C GLY A 155 -8.68 -12.34 -3.95
N PHE A 156 -7.67 -12.71 -4.75
CA PHE A 156 -7.72 -13.96 -5.52
C PHE A 156 -7.55 -15.22 -4.69
N TYR A 157 -6.89 -15.16 -3.54
CA TYR A 157 -6.84 -16.28 -2.61
C TYR A 157 -8.23 -16.62 -2.06
N PHE A 158 -8.99 -15.63 -1.61
CA PHE A 158 -10.35 -15.84 -1.08
C PHE A 158 -11.39 -16.17 -2.18
N ASP A 159 -11.02 -16.04 -3.46
CA ASP A 159 -11.81 -16.42 -4.64
C ASP A 159 -11.64 -17.89 -5.06
N ARG A 160 -10.68 -18.61 -4.48
CA ARG A 160 -10.46 -20.03 -4.79
C ARG A 160 -11.67 -20.88 -4.37
N ASP A 161 -11.89 -21.98 -5.09
CA ASP A 161 -13.00 -22.91 -4.81
C ASP A 161 -12.86 -23.60 -3.45
N ASP A 162 -11.65 -23.77 -2.94
CA ASP A 162 -11.35 -24.36 -1.63
C ASP A 162 -11.34 -23.36 -0.47
N VAL A 163 -11.60 -22.07 -0.72
CA VAL A 163 -11.77 -21.01 0.29
C VAL A 163 -13.17 -20.37 0.22
N ALA A 164 -13.56 -19.91 -0.98
CA ALA A 164 -14.92 -19.48 -1.35
C ALA A 164 -15.60 -18.44 -0.43
N LEU A 165 -14.89 -17.34 -0.10
CA LEU A 165 -15.42 -16.25 0.75
C LEU A 165 -15.60 -14.96 -0.05
N GLU A 166 -16.76 -14.84 -0.71
CA GLU A 166 -17.13 -13.77 -1.65
C GLU A 166 -16.94 -12.35 -1.08
N GLY A 167 -17.54 -12.05 0.07
CA GLY A 167 -17.41 -10.73 0.71
C GLY A 167 -15.97 -10.40 1.10
N VAL A 168 -15.17 -11.40 1.48
CA VAL A 168 -13.76 -11.21 1.84
C VAL A 168 -12.91 -10.91 0.60
N ARG A 169 -13.09 -11.67 -0.50
CA ARG A 169 -12.38 -11.36 -1.76
C ARG A 169 -12.74 -9.98 -2.27
N HIS A 170 -14.01 -9.58 -2.16
CA HIS A 170 -14.47 -8.28 -2.63
C HIS A 170 -13.79 -7.16 -1.84
N PHE A 171 -13.84 -7.24 -0.51
CA PHE A 171 -13.21 -6.29 0.39
C PHE A 171 -11.73 -6.08 0.06
N PHE A 172 -10.95 -7.16 -0.13
CA PHE A 172 -9.54 -7.01 -0.48
C PHE A 172 -9.32 -6.51 -1.91
N ARG A 173 -10.20 -6.82 -2.86
CA ARG A 173 -10.11 -6.25 -4.22
C ARG A 173 -10.37 -4.74 -4.25
N GLU A 174 -11.33 -4.24 -3.48
CA GLU A 174 -11.54 -2.80 -3.31
C GLU A 174 -10.29 -2.12 -2.74
N LEU A 175 -9.67 -2.72 -1.71
CA LEU A 175 -8.43 -2.19 -1.15
C LEU A 175 -7.26 -2.22 -2.16
N ALA A 176 -7.19 -3.24 -3.02
CA ALA A 176 -6.20 -3.30 -4.08
C ALA A 176 -6.34 -2.10 -5.03
N GLU A 177 -7.58 -1.77 -5.41
CA GLU A 177 -7.90 -0.62 -6.27
C GLU A 177 -7.63 0.71 -5.54
N GLU A 178 -8.05 0.86 -4.29
CA GLU A 178 -7.81 2.06 -3.48
C GLU A 178 -6.32 2.36 -3.36
N LYS A 179 -5.48 1.37 -3.02
CA LYS A 179 -4.03 1.57 -2.93
C LYS A 179 -3.38 1.87 -4.28
N HIS A 180 -3.93 1.32 -5.37
CA HIS A 180 -3.48 1.66 -6.72
C HIS A 180 -3.79 3.13 -7.06
N GLU A 181 -4.98 3.61 -6.71
CA GLU A 181 -5.36 5.02 -6.86
C GLU A 181 -4.55 5.95 -5.94
N SER A 182 -4.21 5.51 -4.72
CA SER A 182 -3.26 6.22 -3.83
C SER A 182 -1.90 6.43 -4.52
N ALA A 183 -1.35 5.39 -5.17
CA ALA A 183 -0.10 5.50 -5.91
C ALA A 183 -0.22 6.48 -7.09
N LYS A 184 -1.32 6.43 -7.87
CA LYS A 184 -1.59 7.39 -8.94
C LYS A 184 -1.70 8.82 -8.43
N ARG A 185 -2.35 9.03 -7.29
CA ARG A 185 -2.50 10.35 -6.65
C ARG A 185 -1.14 10.95 -6.29
N LEU A 186 -0.25 10.14 -5.70
CA LEU A 186 1.13 10.54 -5.41
C LEU A 186 1.92 10.88 -6.69
N LEU A 187 1.82 10.05 -7.73
CA LEU A 187 2.48 10.31 -9.02
C LEU A 187 2.00 11.60 -9.68
N LYS A 188 0.69 11.89 -9.61
CA LYS A 188 0.12 13.14 -10.11
C LYS A 188 0.70 14.33 -9.35
N MET A 189 0.77 14.26 -8.03
CA MET A 189 1.36 15.32 -7.19
C MET A 189 2.86 15.49 -7.48
N GLN A 190 3.61 14.40 -7.60
CA GLN A 190 5.03 14.38 -7.97
C GLN A 190 5.27 15.20 -9.26
N ASN A 191 4.45 14.97 -10.29
CA ASN A 191 4.53 15.71 -11.55
C ASN A 191 4.08 17.17 -11.41
N GLN A 192 3.03 17.47 -10.62
CA GLN A 192 2.58 18.84 -10.35
C GLN A 192 3.66 19.70 -9.70
N ARG A 193 4.51 19.11 -8.85
CA ARG A 193 5.62 19.80 -8.17
C ARG A 193 6.91 19.84 -8.98
N GLY A 194 6.89 19.34 -10.22
CA GLY A 194 8.05 19.30 -11.10
C GLY A 194 9.08 18.22 -10.73
N GLY A 195 8.69 17.24 -9.91
CA GLY A 195 9.49 16.05 -9.62
C GLY A 195 9.56 15.07 -10.79
N ARG A 196 10.29 13.98 -10.60
CA ARG A 196 10.43 12.87 -11.55
C ARG A 196 10.07 11.56 -10.85
N ALA A 197 9.09 10.87 -11.43
CA ALA A 197 8.75 9.52 -11.02
C ALA A 197 9.89 8.55 -11.38
N LEU A 198 10.41 7.85 -10.38
CA LEU A 198 11.42 6.81 -10.56
C LEU A 198 10.82 5.49 -10.08
N PHE A 199 10.27 4.72 -11.01
CA PHE A 199 9.70 3.40 -10.71
C PHE A 199 10.81 2.41 -10.34
N GLN A 200 10.49 1.54 -9.40
CA GLN A 200 11.33 0.43 -8.94
C GLN A 200 10.50 -0.85 -9.01
N ASP A 201 11.17 -1.99 -8.92
CA ASP A 201 10.52 -3.29 -8.89
C ASP A 201 9.47 -3.35 -7.77
N VAL A 202 8.29 -3.85 -8.11
CA VAL A 202 7.23 -4.12 -7.14
C VAL A 202 7.44 -5.54 -6.64
N GLN A 203 7.92 -5.66 -5.40
CA GLN A 203 8.18 -6.95 -4.79
C GLN A 203 6.88 -7.75 -4.65
N LYS A 204 6.96 -9.05 -4.91
CA LYS A 204 5.83 -9.96 -4.68
C LYS A 204 5.41 -9.96 -3.20
N PRO A 205 4.16 -10.34 -2.90
CA PRO A 205 3.71 -10.51 -1.52
C PRO A 205 4.59 -11.52 -0.76
N SER A 206 4.66 -11.41 0.56
CA SER A 206 5.53 -12.27 1.38
C SER A 206 5.08 -13.73 1.44
N GLN A 207 3.85 -14.02 1.04
CA GLN A 207 3.23 -15.34 1.07
C GLN A 207 2.18 -15.43 -0.04
N ASP A 208 1.97 -16.64 -0.54
CA ASP A 208 0.98 -16.95 -1.56
C ASP A 208 -0.34 -17.51 -0.95
N GLU A 209 -0.23 -18.10 0.24
CA GLU A 209 -1.34 -18.63 1.05
C GLU A 209 -1.63 -17.68 2.23
N TRP A 210 -2.89 -17.31 2.43
CA TRP A 210 -3.26 -16.30 3.44
C TRP A 210 -4.00 -16.85 4.67
N GLY A 211 -4.29 -18.16 4.69
CA GLY A 211 -4.93 -18.80 5.83
C GLY A 211 -6.39 -18.39 5.97
N LYS A 212 -6.81 -18.10 7.20
CA LYS A 212 -8.19 -17.66 7.49
C LYS A 212 -8.31 -16.15 7.34
N THR A 213 -9.54 -15.67 7.26
CA THR A 213 -9.88 -14.23 7.23
C THR A 213 -9.25 -13.48 8.40
N GLN A 214 -9.13 -14.11 9.58
CA GLN A 214 -8.44 -13.50 10.72
C GLN A 214 -6.95 -13.25 10.41
N ASP A 215 -6.24 -14.24 9.87
CA ASP A 215 -4.80 -14.14 9.57
C ASP A 215 -4.56 -13.07 8.49
N ALA A 216 -5.38 -13.07 7.44
CA ALA A 216 -5.40 -12.06 6.39
C ALA A 216 -5.65 -10.64 6.94
N MET A 217 -6.62 -10.48 7.84
CA MET A 217 -6.94 -9.20 8.47
C MET A 217 -5.78 -8.68 9.35
N GLU A 218 -5.11 -9.58 10.08
CA GLU A 218 -3.92 -9.22 10.88
C GLU A 218 -2.75 -8.77 10.00
N ALA A 219 -2.50 -9.47 8.89
CA ALA A 219 -1.50 -9.07 7.91
C ALA A 219 -1.84 -7.72 7.26
N ALA A 220 -3.10 -7.50 6.89
CA ALA A 220 -3.59 -6.24 6.34
C ALA A 220 -3.39 -5.07 7.31
N ILE A 221 -3.80 -5.21 8.59
CA ILE A 221 -3.61 -4.16 9.60
C ILE A 221 -2.14 -3.81 9.78
N LYS A 222 -1.25 -4.81 9.79
CA LYS A 222 0.20 -4.57 9.89
C LYS A 222 0.70 -3.78 8.68
N MET A 223 0.25 -4.13 7.48
CA MET A 223 0.61 -3.41 6.26
C MET A 223 0.11 -1.96 6.28
N GLU A 224 -1.14 -1.71 6.67
CA GLU A 224 -1.69 -0.35 6.75
C GLU A 224 -1.00 0.51 7.80
N LYS A 225 -0.66 -0.06 8.96
CA LYS A 225 0.15 0.65 9.97
C LYS A 225 1.53 1.04 9.45
N ASN A 226 2.15 0.18 8.63
CA ASN A 226 3.44 0.50 8.02
C ASN A 226 3.32 1.59 6.94
N LEU A 227 2.27 1.58 6.13
CA LEU A 227 1.97 2.65 5.18
C LEU A 227 1.71 3.98 5.90
N ASN A 228 0.90 3.95 6.95
CA ASN A 228 0.62 5.13 7.77
C ASN A 228 1.88 5.69 8.44
N GLN A 229 2.79 4.82 8.93
CA GLN A 229 4.08 5.28 9.44
C GLN A 229 4.92 5.96 8.36
N ALA A 230 4.98 5.40 7.15
CA ALA A 230 5.70 6.04 6.04
C ALA A 230 5.08 7.38 5.62
N LEU A 231 3.76 7.53 5.73
CA LEU A 231 3.05 8.80 5.52
C LEU A 231 3.40 9.83 6.60
N LEU A 232 3.44 9.43 7.87
CA LEU A 232 3.85 10.28 8.98
C LEU A 232 5.31 10.72 8.85
N ASP A 233 6.20 9.81 8.44
CA ASP A 233 7.62 10.12 8.21
C ASP A 233 7.78 11.10 7.03
N LEU A 234 7.02 10.92 5.96
CA LEU A 234 6.99 11.85 4.83
C LEU A 234 6.45 13.22 5.23
N HIS A 235 5.40 13.27 6.06
CA HIS A 235 4.84 14.51 6.59
C HIS A 235 5.82 15.24 7.49
N ALA A 236 6.52 14.53 8.38
CA ALA A 236 7.57 15.08 9.21
C ALA A 236 8.73 15.64 8.36
N LEU A 237 9.12 14.93 7.30
CA LEU A 237 10.12 15.41 6.34
C LEU A 237 9.64 16.67 5.61
N ALA A 238 8.37 16.71 5.17
CA ALA A 238 7.78 17.88 4.55
C ALA A 238 7.79 19.10 5.49
N CYS A 239 7.42 18.90 6.76
CA CYS A 239 7.50 19.92 7.82
C CYS A 239 8.93 20.43 7.99
N ALA A 240 9.91 19.52 8.12
CA ALA A 240 11.32 19.87 8.29
C ALA A 240 11.90 20.62 7.08
N ARG A 241 11.37 20.36 5.88
CA ARG A 241 11.74 21.05 4.64
C ARG A 241 10.87 22.27 4.34
N ALA A 242 9.99 22.67 5.26
CA ALA A 242 9.06 23.78 5.12
C ALA A 242 8.23 23.70 3.82
N ASP A 243 7.71 22.51 3.48
CA ASP A 243 6.81 22.28 2.35
C ASP A 243 5.34 22.16 2.82
N PRO A 244 4.64 23.29 3.06
CA PRO A 244 3.28 23.27 3.57
C PRO A 244 2.28 22.66 2.59
N HIS A 245 2.55 22.73 1.29
CA HIS A 245 1.67 22.13 0.28
C HIS A 245 1.69 20.60 0.40
N LEU A 246 2.87 20.00 0.61
CA LEU A 246 2.94 18.56 0.80
C LEU A 246 2.29 18.13 2.13
N CYS A 247 2.51 18.88 3.22
CA CYS A 247 1.82 18.60 4.50
C CYS A 247 0.29 18.56 4.31
N ASP A 248 -0.28 19.62 3.74
CA ASP A 248 -1.72 19.74 3.47
C ASP A 248 -2.23 18.63 2.55
N PHE A 249 -1.47 18.29 1.50
CA PHE A 249 -1.81 17.20 0.58
C PHE A 249 -1.90 15.83 1.29
N LEU A 250 -0.96 15.52 2.20
CA LEU A 250 -0.95 14.26 2.95
C LEU A 250 -2.09 14.23 3.98
N GLU A 251 -2.34 15.34 4.67
CA GLU A 251 -3.45 15.48 5.62
C GLU A 251 -4.80 15.31 4.94
N SER A 252 -4.99 15.95 3.77
CA SER A 252 -6.27 15.98 3.05
C SER A 252 -6.64 14.69 2.33
N HIS A 253 -5.64 13.89 1.94
CA HIS A 253 -5.86 12.76 1.04
C HIS A 253 -5.38 11.40 1.56
N PHE A 254 -4.64 11.34 2.67
CA PHE A 254 -4.04 10.08 3.11
C PHE A 254 -4.24 9.84 4.61
N LEU A 255 -3.83 10.77 5.47
CA LEU A 255 -3.75 10.50 6.91
C LEU A 255 -5.11 10.16 7.54
N ASP A 256 -6.18 10.87 7.17
CA ASP A 256 -7.53 10.58 7.66
C ASP A 256 -8.10 9.27 7.07
N GLU A 257 -7.81 8.98 5.81
CA GLU A 257 -8.24 7.73 5.15
C GLU A 257 -7.57 6.51 5.81
N GLU A 258 -6.27 6.57 6.08
CA GLU A 258 -5.53 5.48 6.74
C GLU A 258 -6.05 5.22 8.17
N VAL A 259 -6.31 6.27 8.96
CA VAL A 259 -6.85 6.11 10.32
C VAL A 259 -8.23 5.44 10.29
N LYS A 260 -9.10 5.85 9.36
CA LYS A 260 -10.44 5.24 9.20
C LYS A 260 -10.33 3.78 8.77
N LEU A 261 -9.44 3.46 7.84
CA LEU A 261 -9.23 2.10 7.36
C LEU A 261 -8.68 1.19 8.46
N ILE A 262 -7.65 1.63 9.18
CA ILE A 262 -7.07 0.88 10.30
C ILE A 262 -8.13 0.64 11.38
N LYS A 263 -9.00 1.64 11.66
CA LYS A 263 -10.11 1.49 12.59
C LYS A 263 -11.12 0.45 12.11
N LYS A 264 -11.55 0.52 10.84
CA LYS A 264 -12.49 -0.42 10.21
C LYS A 264 -11.95 -1.85 10.29
N MET A 265 -10.68 -2.06 9.92
CA MET A 265 -10.03 -3.37 10.01
C MET A 265 -9.88 -3.85 11.46
N GLY A 266 -9.57 -2.96 12.40
CA GLY A 266 -9.51 -3.29 13.83
C GLY A 266 -10.86 -3.77 14.39
N ASP A 267 -11.96 -3.17 13.95
CA ASP A 267 -13.31 -3.61 14.31
C ASP A 267 -13.63 -4.99 13.72
N HIS A 268 -13.28 -5.21 12.44
CA HIS A 268 -13.42 -6.50 11.78
C HIS A 268 -12.63 -7.59 12.51
N LEU A 269 -11.36 -7.35 12.83
CA LEU A 269 -10.51 -8.29 13.56
C LEU A 269 -11.07 -8.59 14.96
N THR A 270 -11.60 -7.60 15.65
CA THR A 270 -12.22 -7.79 16.97
C THR A 270 -13.44 -8.70 16.87
N ASN A 271 -14.28 -8.52 15.84
CA ASN A 271 -15.44 -9.39 15.61
C ASN A 271 -15.03 -10.81 15.22
N LEU A 272 -14.04 -10.97 14.34
CA LEU A 272 -13.49 -12.29 13.98
C LEU A 272 -12.98 -13.05 15.21
N ARG A 273 -12.26 -12.36 16.11
CA ARG A 273 -11.78 -12.95 17.37
C ARG A 273 -12.92 -13.33 18.33
N ARG A 274 -14.02 -12.57 18.35
CA ARG A 274 -15.22 -12.93 19.15
C ARG A 274 -15.94 -14.16 18.58
N LEU A 275 -15.88 -14.34 17.28
CA LEU A 275 -16.45 -15.48 16.56
C LEU A 275 -15.50 -16.69 16.53
N ALA A 276 -14.30 -16.58 17.10
CA ALA A 276 -13.37 -17.68 17.23
C ALA A 276 -13.86 -18.73 18.25
N GLY A 277 -13.39 -19.97 18.10
CA GLY A 277 -13.73 -21.08 18.99
C GLY A 277 -14.04 -22.38 18.24
N PRO A 278 -14.73 -23.35 18.87
CA PRO A 278 -15.06 -24.64 18.24
C PRO A 278 -15.86 -24.52 16.94
N GLN A 279 -16.55 -23.40 16.72
CA GLN A 279 -17.34 -23.10 15.53
C GLN A 279 -16.72 -22.00 14.65
N ALA A 280 -15.40 -21.83 14.69
CA ALA A 280 -14.71 -20.77 13.94
C ALA A 280 -15.08 -20.71 12.46
N GLY A 281 -15.30 -21.86 11.79
CA GLY A 281 -15.75 -21.89 10.40
C GLY A 281 -17.15 -21.31 10.17
N LEU A 282 -18.10 -21.57 11.08
CA LEU A 282 -19.43 -20.95 11.01
C LEU A 282 -19.34 -19.44 11.30
N GLY A 283 -18.50 -19.05 12.25
CA GLY A 283 -18.25 -17.65 12.59
C GLY A 283 -17.69 -16.86 11.40
N GLU A 284 -16.71 -17.41 10.70
CA GLU A 284 -16.11 -16.82 9.50
C GLU A 284 -17.13 -16.68 8.36
N TYR A 285 -17.91 -17.74 8.11
CA TYR A 285 -18.98 -17.70 7.12
C TYR A 285 -20.03 -16.62 7.43
N LEU A 286 -20.49 -16.53 8.68
CA LEU A 286 -21.45 -15.50 9.09
C LEU A 286 -20.85 -14.09 9.01
N PHE A 287 -19.57 -13.93 9.34
CA PHE A 287 -18.88 -12.65 9.23
C PHE A 287 -18.85 -12.14 7.79
N GLU A 288 -18.47 -13.01 6.84
CA GLU A 288 -18.48 -12.70 5.41
C GLU A 288 -19.87 -12.27 4.94
N ARG A 289 -20.91 -13.04 5.28
CA ARG A 289 -22.29 -12.77 4.84
C ARG A 289 -22.95 -11.54 5.46
N LEU A 290 -22.63 -11.23 6.72
CA LEU A 290 -23.37 -10.21 7.48
C LEU A 290 -22.59 -8.91 7.66
N THR A 291 -21.26 -8.93 7.51
CA THR A 291 -20.40 -7.75 7.72
C THR A 291 -19.73 -7.27 6.43
N LEU A 292 -19.21 -8.19 5.61
CA LEU A 292 -18.51 -7.85 4.36
C LEU A 292 -19.40 -8.04 3.12
N LYS A 293 -20.71 -7.97 3.32
CA LYS A 293 -21.68 -8.20 2.26
C LYS A 293 -21.48 -7.20 1.13
N HIS A 294 -21.34 -7.71 -0.08
CA HIS A 294 -21.42 -6.94 -1.31
C HIS A 294 -22.85 -7.06 -1.86
N ASP A 295 -23.47 -5.93 -2.21
CA ASP A 295 -24.78 -5.88 -2.86
C ASP A 295 -24.69 -6.13 -4.38
#